data_AF-A0A350IGD4-F1
#
_entry.id   AF-A0A350IGD4-F1
#
_cell.length_a   1.000
_cell.length_b   1.000
_cell.length_c   1.000
_cell.angle_alpha   90.00
_cell.angle_beta   90.00
_cell.angle_gamma   90.00
#
_symmetry.space_group_name_H-M   'P 1'
#
loop_
_entity.id
_entity.type
_entity.pdbx_description
1 polymer ?
#
loop_
_entity_poly.entity_id
_entity_poly.type
_entity_poly.pdbx_seq_one_letter_code
_entity_poly.pdbx_strand_id
1 'polypeptide(L)'
;MITRGKYLLPILCMGMLGGAVNAQDFDVKWKSTRMDGSRTGVVLSAADNVKESMGEIRGKKYYAPNGKVYKCGTVPKVAKIMIDAQKDMVAVKQVVAYSPEAMTSHRPESALSDWFVDILIRSCGELTGKKVDVGFANFGGIRVDMPKGDVLLDDIISMFPFKNKLCYLELKGSDIRVILEQMAREYWQVVGGVRCVSDKNGKLLSAEIGGQPLDDDKVYGVTTVDFLLNGGDGYSIAKNALDVKVLDVYVVDVVLPYVKKLTAEGKP
;
A
#
# COMPACT_ATOMS: atom_id res chain seq x y z
N MET A 1 -2.89 13.13 25.35
CA MET A 1 -3.59 12.64 26.56
C MET A 1 -2.60 11.74 27.30
N ILE A 2 -2.24 12.06 28.55
CA ILE A 2 -1.31 11.24 29.35
C ILE A 2 -2.17 10.36 30.26
N THR A 3 -2.27 9.07 29.95
CA THR A 3 -2.87 8.07 30.84
C THR A 3 -1.76 7.37 31.62
N ARG A 4 -1.96 7.21 32.94
CA ARG A 4 -1.04 6.52 33.84
C ARG A 4 -1.51 5.08 34.02
N GLY A 5 -0.61 4.10 33.92
CA GLY A 5 -0.86 2.71 34.27
C GLY A 5 0.29 2.16 35.11
N LYS A 6 -0.04 1.48 36.22
CA LYS A 6 0.93 0.77 37.06
C LYS A 6 1.02 -0.69 36.58
N TYR A 7 2.23 -1.19 36.40
CA TYR A 7 2.49 -2.60 36.10
C TYR A 7 3.52 -3.17 37.07
N LEU A 8 3.28 -4.39 37.54
CA LEU A 8 4.21 -5.18 38.35
C LEU A 8 4.90 -6.20 37.45
N LEU A 9 6.23 -6.10 37.31
CA LEU A 9 7.05 -7.18 36.76
C LEU A 9 7.95 -7.73 37.88
N PRO A 10 7.88 -9.04 38.20
CA PRO A 10 8.83 -9.64 39.13
C PRO A 10 10.18 -9.83 38.42
N ILE A 11 11.24 -9.25 38.98
CA ILE A 11 12.62 -9.55 38.60
C ILE A 11 13.11 -10.66 39.55
N LEU A 12 13.28 -11.87 39.03
CA LEU A 12 13.87 -12.97 39.80
C LEU A 12 15.41 -12.84 39.73
N CYS A 13 16.02 -12.32 40.79
CA CYS A 13 17.48 -12.30 40.92
C CYS A 13 17.92 -13.60 41.60
N MET A 14 18.47 -14.55 40.82
CA MET A 14 18.98 -15.81 41.36
C MET A 14 20.40 -15.60 41.86
N GLY A 15 20.53 -15.17 43.11
CA GLY A 15 21.79 -15.08 43.86
C GLY A 15 21.63 -15.79 45.19
N MET A 16 22.54 -16.73 45.47
CA MET A 16 22.56 -17.50 46.71
C MET A 16 22.61 -16.57 47.94
N LEU A 17 21.88 -16.97 48.99
CA LEU A 17 21.71 -16.34 50.32
C LEU A 17 20.77 -15.12 50.36
N GLY A 18 19.52 -15.40 50.76
CA GLY A 18 18.63 -14.46 51.47
C GLY A 18 18.41 -13.09 50.82
N GLY A 19 17.82 -13.04 49.63
CA GLY A 19 17.44 -11.79 48.97
C GLY A 19 15.94 -11.50 49.07
N ALA A 20 15.57 -10.39 49.71
CA ALA A 20 14.20 -9.87 49.70
C ALA A 20 13.73 -9.57 48.27
N VAL A 21 12.50 -9.95 47.94
CA VAL A 21 11.84 -9.58 46.67
C VAL A 21 11.50 -8.10 46.75
N ASN A 22 12.34 -7.24 46.15
CA ASN A 22 12.01 -5.83 45.95
C ASN A 22 11.12 -5.71 44.72
N ALA A 23 9.81 -5.55 44.93
CA ALA A 23 8.92 -5.04 43.89
C ALA A 23 9.27 -3.56 43.63
N GLN A 24 9.85 -3.27 42.47
CA GLN A 24 10.02 -1.88 42.02
C GLN A 24 8.79 -1.47 41.20
N ASP A 25 8.06 -0.48 41.71
CA ASP A 25 7.05 0.24 40.95
C ASP A 25 7.75 1.09 39.89
N PHE A 26 7.51 0.81 38.60
CA PHE A 26 8.01 1.64 37.50
C PHE A 26 6.89 2.54 36.99
N ASP A 27 7.10 3.86 37.07
CA ASP A 27 6.23 4.85 36.43
C ASP A 27 6.63 4.99 34.96
N VAL A 28 5.88 4.32 34.07
CA VAL A 28 6.10 4.44 32.63
C VAL A 28 5.23 5.55 32.07
N LYS A 29 5.87 6.64 31.62
CA LYS A 29 5.21 7.75 30.93
C LYS A 29 5.36 7.56 29.43
N TRP A 30 4.24 7.37 28.74
CA TRP A 30 4.18 7.39 27.29
C TRP A 30 3.64 8.73 26.80
N LYS A 31 4.20 9.23 25.70
CA LYS A 31 3.72 10.41 24.99
C LYS A 31 3.35 9.96 23.58
N SER A 32 2.07 10.02 23.23
CA SER A 32 1.68 9.93 21.83
C SER A 32 2.06 11.23 21.14
N THR A 33 2.84 11.12 20.07
CA THR A 33 3.09 12.24 19.15
C THR A 33 2.37 11.90 17.87
N ARG A 34 1.47 12.78 17.43
CA ARG A 34 0.88 12.68 16.11
C ARG A 34 2.02 12.93 15.12
N MET A 35 2.49 11.87 14.47
CA MET A 35 3.40 11.99 13.34
C MET A 35 2.54 12.23 12.11
N ASP A 36 2.86 13.26 11.35
CA ASP A 36 2.36 13.41 9.99
C ASP A 36 3.10 12.37 9.13
N GLY A 37 2.36 11.45 8.53
CA GLY A 37 2.92 10.50 7.56
C GLY A 37 3.21 11.16 6.21
N SER A 38 2.83 12.43 6.04
CA SER A 38 3.14 13.22 4.86
C SER A 38 4.62 13.56 4.82
N ARG A 39 5.18 13.62 3.61
CA ARG A 39 6.55 14.08 3.35
C ARG A 39 6.74 15.60 3.58
N THR A 40 5.80 16.25 4.26
CA THR A 40 5.79 17.70 4.50
C THR A 40 6.98 18.11 5.35
N GLY A 41 7.91 18.87 4.78
CA GLY A 41 9.11 19.34 5.48
C GLY A 41 10.25 18.32 5.57
N VAL A 42 10.16 17.18 4.87
CA VAL A 42 11.23 16.18 4.77
C VAL A 42 11.86 16.24 3.38
N VAL A 43 13.19 16.33 3.32
CA VAL A 43 13.93 16.21 2.06
C VAL A 43 13.98 14.73 1.67
N LEU A 44 13.38 14.40 0.53
CA LEU A 44 13.43 13.04 -0.04
C LEU A 44 14.85 12.55 -0.16
N SER A 45 15.12 11.29 0.17
CA SER A 45 16.44 10.71 -0.09
C SER A 45 16.58 10.36 -1.56
N ALA A 46 17.01 11.32 -2.36
CA ALA A 46 17.48 11.15 -3.73
C ALA A 46 18.92 10.62 -3.75
N ALA A 47 19.43 10.32 -4.94
CA ALA A 47 20.77 9.77 -5.11
C ALA A 47 21.87 10.80 -4.75
N ASP A 48 21.57 12.09 -4.91
CA ASP A 48 22.48 13.21 -4.78
C ASP A 48 22.38 13.97 -3.46
N ASN A 49 21.37 13.69 -2.62
CA ASN A 49 21.11 14.41 -1.36
C ASN A 49 21.10 13.51 -0.11
N VAL A 50 21.81 12.38 -0.17
CA VAL A 50 21.86 11.39 0.93
C VAL A 50 22.31 12.03 2.25
N LYS A 51 23.22 13.00 2.20
CA LYS A 51 23.73 13.68 3.40
C LYS A 51 22.68 14.57 4.05
N GLU A 52 21.92 15.30 3.24
CA GLU A 52 20.85 16.19 3.68
C GLU A 52 19.67 15.39 4.23
N SER A 53 19.32 14.29 3.56
CA SER A 53 18.18 13.44 3.90
C SER A 53 18.46 12.46 5.05
N MET A 54 19.67 11.91 5.15
CA MET A 54 20.02 10.86 6.12
C MET A 54 21.15 11.24 7.07
N GLY A 55 21.76 12.41 6.92
CA GLY A 55 22.87 12.85 7.75
C GLY A 55 24.20 12.25 7.32
N GLU A 56 25.19 12.28 8.21
CA GLU A 56 26.53 11.78 7.89
C GLU A 56 27.23 11.12 9.07
N ILE A 57 28.16 10.21 8.73
CA ILE A 57 29.06 9.57 9.69
C ILE A 57 30.40 10.30 9.66
N ARG A 58 30.84 10.84 10.81
CA ARG A 58 32.22 11.35 10.99
C ARG A 58 32.92 10.54 12.09
N GLY A 59 33.85 9.69 11.69
CA GLY A 59 34.49 8.73 12.60
C GLY A 59 33.48 7.72 13.15
N LYS A 60 33.32 7.67 14.48
CA LYS A 60 32.34 6.80 15.16
C LYS A 60 31.01 7.50 15.49
N LYS A 61 30.85 8.76 15.08
CA LYS A 61 29.69 9.60 15.43
C LYS A 61 28.76 9.73 14.23
N TYR A 62 27.46 9.67 14.48
CA TYR A 62 26.41 9.97 13.51
C TYR A 62 25.82 11.36 13.77
N TYR A 63 25.73 12.16 12.72
CA TYR A 63 25.14 13.50 12.72
C TYR A 63 23.83 13.42 11.94
N ALA A 64 22.71 13.41 12.66
CA ALA A 64 21.39 13.29 12.05
C ALA A 64 20.97 14.62 11.39
N PRO A 65 20.08 14.56 10.37
CA PRO A 65 19.57 15.75 9.67
C PRO A 65 18.94 16.81 10.59
N ASN A 66 18.31 16.39 11.69
CA ASN A 66 17.71 17.28 12.69
C ASN A 66 18.73 17.92 13.67
N GLY A 67 20.03 17.83 13.36
CA GLY A 67 21.12 18.37 14.17
C GLY A 67 21.54 17.52 15.38
N LYS A 68 20.84 16.41 15.66
CA LYS A 68 21.17 15.53 16.80
C LYS A 68 22.41 14.70 16.50
N VAL A 69 23.32 14.62 17.48
CA VAL A 69 24.58 13.87 17.37
C VAL A 69 24.56 12.64 18.26
N TYR A 70 24.82 11.48 17.66
CA TYR A 70 24.87 10.19 18.33
C TYR A 70 26.33 9.71 18.36
N LYS A 71 26.89 9.57 19.57
CA LYS A 71 28.33 9.32 19.76
C LYS A 71 28.67 7.84 20.02
N CYS A 72 27.72 7.05 20.49
CA CYS A 72 27.91 5.65 20.88
C CYS A 72 26.60 4.86 20.77
N GLY A 73 26.67 3.57 21.04
CA GLY A 73 25.52 2.65 20.95
C GLY A 73 25.26 2.15 19.53
N THR A 74 24.05 1.67 19.31
CA THR A 74 23.65 1.01 18.05
C THR A 74 23.31 2.00 16.95
N VAL A 75 22.90 3.23 17.31
CA VAL A 75 22.42 4.24 16.33
C VAL A 75 23.47 4.56 15.26
N PRO A 76 24.74 4.88 15.57
CA PRO A 76 25.73 5.17 14.53
C PRO A 76 26.02 3.97 13.62
N LYS A 77 25.93 2.75 14.15
CA LYS A 77 26.15 1.52 13.37
C LYS A 77 25.03 1.31 12.34
N VAL A 78 23.78 1.46 12.77
CA VAL A 78 22.60 1.34 11.90
C VAL A 78 22.59 2.46 10.87
N ALA A 79 22.84 3.71 11.28
CA ALA A 79 22.91 4.84 10.37
C ALA A 79 23.96 4.63 9.28
N LYS A 80 25.14 4.09 9.63
CA LYS A 80 26.18 3.74 8.66
C LYS A 80 25.68 2.71 7.63
N ILE A 81 25.06 1.63 8.08
CA ILE A 81 24.50 0.60 7.18
C ILE A 81 23.47 1.22 6.23
N MET A 82 22.56 2.03 6.75
CA MET A 82 21.50 2.67 5.96
C MET A 82 22.05 3.66 4.93
N ILE A 83 23.07 4.45 5.30
CA ILE A 83 23.74 5.40 4.38
C ILE A 83 24.54 4.66 3.32
N ASP A 84 25.30 3.63 3.70
CA ASP A 84 26.11 2.84 2.77
C ASP A 84 25.21 2.14 1.72
N ALA A 85 24.03 1.66 2.11
CA ALA A 85 23.05 1.06 1.21
C ALA A 85 22.48 2.03 0.16
N GLN A 86 22.55 3.34 0.38
CA GLN A 86 21.99 4.31 -0.58
C GLN A 86 22.69 4.29 -1.94
N LYS A 87 23.94 3.82 -1.99
CA LYS A 87 24.69 3.66 -3.25
C LYS A 87 24.06 2.61 -4.16
N ASP A 88 23.55 1.53 -3.59
CA ASP A 88 22.91 0.46 -4.35
C ASP A 88 21.47 0.83 -4.73
N MET A 89 20.86 1.77 -4.01
CA MET A 89 19.49 2.26 -4.25
C MET A 89 19.40 3.36 -5.31
N VAL A 90 20.52 3.79 -5.91
CA VAL A 90 20.52 4.89 -6.90
C VAL A 90 19.55 4.63 -8.05
N ALA A 91 19.42 3.37 -8.50
CA ALA A 91 18.54 3.00 -9.60
C ALA A 91 17.05 3.26 -9.28
N VAL A 92 16.61 3.04 -8.05
CA VAL A 92 15.21 3.25 -7.63
C VAL A 92 14.90 4.69 -7.25
N LYS A 93 15.93 5.52 -7.09
CA LYS A 93 15.79 6.95 -6.73
C LYS A 93 15.59 7.88 -7.94
N GLN A 94 15.36 7.32 -9.12
CA GLN A 94 15.08 8.10 -10.33
C GLN A 94 13.64 8.63 -10.30
N VAL A 95 13.46 9.89 -10.68
CA VAL A 95 12.13 10.47 -10.92
C VAL A 95 11.55 9.82 -12.18
N VAL A 96 10.36 9.24 -12.06
CA VAL A 96 9.66 8.55 -13.16
C VAL A 96 8.36 9.25 -13.56
N ALA A 97 7.83 10.10 -12.70
CA ALA A 97 6.64 10.90 -12.96
C ALA A 97 6.55 12.10 -12.01
N TYR A 98 5.50 12.89 -12.20
CA TYR A 98 5.14 14.02 -11.35
C TYR A 98 3.65 13.92 -11.00
N SER A 99 3.30 13.99 -9.71
CA SER A 99 1.92 14.04 -9.25
C SER A 99 1.55 15.46 -8.80
N PRO A 100 0.47 16.08 -9.32
CA PRO A 100 0.09 17.44 -8.94
C PRO A 100 -0.40 17.54 -7.49
N GLU A 101 -0.92 16.44 -6.96
CA GLU A 101 -1.49 16.35 -5.62
C GLU A 101 -1.03 15.06 -4.92
N ALA A 102 -1.12 15.03 -3.60
CA ALA A 102 -0.89 13.80 -2.85
C ALA A 102 -2.17 12.97 -2.87
N MET A 103 -2.07 11.68 -3.14
CA MET A 103 -3.22 10.77 -3.12
C MET A 103 -3.04 9.75 -2.01
N THR A 104 -3.89 9.84 -0.98
CA THR A 104 -3.88 8.89 0.13
C THR A 104 -4.86 7.75 -0.14
N SER A 105 -4.40 6.52 0.09
CA SER A 105 -5.25 5.34 0.00
C SER A 105 -6.12 5.23 1.26
N HIS A 106 -7.44 5.18 1.07
CA HIS A 106 -8.38 4.90 2.15
C HIS A 106 -9.67 4.26 1.64
N ARG A 107 -10.33 3.50 2.52
CA ARG A 107 -11.65 2.92 2.25
C ARG A 107 -12.74 3.99 2.44
N PRO A 108 -13.92 3.82 1.83
CA PRO A 108 -14.27 2.78 0.86
C PRO A 108 -13.73 3.05 -0.56
N GLU A 109 -13.38 4.30 -0.87
CA GLU A 109 -12.95 4.78 -2.19
C GLU A 109 -11.95 5.91 -1.99
N SER A 110 -10.95 6.01 -2.87
CA SER A 110 -9.90 7.04 -2.84
C SER A 110 -9.33 7.27 -4.24
N ALA A 111 -8.87 8.49 -4.53
CA ALA A 111 -8.29 8.80 -5.84
C ALA A 111 -7.15 7.85 -6.24
N LEU A 112 -6.35 7.38 -5.27
CA LEU A 112 -5.27 6.42 -5.53
C LEU A 112 -5.80 5.02 -5.88
N SER A 113 -6.85 4.54 -5.19
CA SER A 113 -7.46 3.25 -5.50
C SER A 113 -8.13 3.24 -6.86
N ASP A 114 -8.76 4.35 -7.23
CA ASP A 114 -9.49 4.51 -8.49
C ASP A 114 -8.51 4.56 -9.66
N TRP A 115 -7.47 5.38 -9.52
CA TRP A 115 -6.35 5.43 -10.46
C TRP A 115 -5.70 4.05 -10.67
N PHE A 116 -5.49 3.31 -9.57
CA PHE A 116 -4.88 1.99 -9.63
C PHE A 116 -5.75 0.99 -10.39
N VAL A 117 -7.04 0.89 -10.06
CA VAL A 117 -7.93 -0.09 -10.69
C VAL A 117 -8.21 0.24 -12.15
N ASP A 118 -8.27 1.52 -12.51
CA ASP A 118 -8.43 1.97 -13.89
C ASP A 118 -7.24 1.51 -14.76
N ILE A 119 -6.01 1.57 -14.23
CA ILE A 119 -4.83 1.02 -14.90
C ILE A 119 -4.99 -0.48 -15.11
N LEU A 120 -5.43 -1.23 -14.09
CA LEU A 120 -5.61 -2.68 -14.22
C LEU A 120 -6.66 -3.03 -15.29
N ILE A 121 -7.78 -2.32 -15.32
CA ILE A 121 -8.86 -2.52 -16.30
C ILE A 121 -8.33 -2.26 -17.72
N ARG A 122 -7.70 -1.10 -17.91
CA ARG A 122 -7.14 -0.70 -19.19
C ARG A 122 -6.12 -1.71 -19.68
N SER A 123 -5.10 -2.00 -18.88
CA SER A 123 -3.97 -2.83 -19.30
C SER A 123 -4.37 -4.29 -19.46
N CYS A 124 -5.30 -4.80 -18.66
CA CYS A 124 -5.84 -6.13 -18.87
C CYS A 124 -6.56 -6.22 -20.22
N GLY A 125 -7.35 -5.21 -20.58
CA GLY A 125 -7.99 -5.14 -21.89
C GLY A 125 -6.98 -5.07 -23.04
N GLU A 126 -5.96 -4.22 -22.93
CA GLU A 126 -4.88 -4.07 -23.93
C GLU A 126 -4.09 -5.39 -24.13
N LEU A 127 -3.75 -6.09 -23.05
CA LEU A 127 -2.95 -7.32 -23.10
C LEU A 127 -3.74 -8.56 -23.55
N THR A 128 -5.04 -8.59 -23.29
CA THR A 128 -5.89 -9.73 -23.65
C THR A 128 -6.58 -9.55 -25.00
N GLY A 129 -6.74 -8.31 -25.47
CA GLY A 129 -7.61 -7.97 -26.59
C GLY A 129 -9.10 -8.17 -26.28
N LYS A 130 -9.46 -8.40 -25.01
CA LYS A 130 -10.83 -8.60 -24.55
C LYS A 130 -11.37 -7.34 -23.88
N LYS A 131 -12.70 -7.19 -23.87
CA LYS A 131 -13.34 -6.14 -23.08
C LYS A 131 -13.21 -6.47 -21.59
N VAL A 132 -12.86 -5.47 -20.79
CA VAL A 132 -12.86 -5.54 -19.32
C VAL A 132 -13.85 -4.50 -18.82
N ASP A 133 -14.89 -4.96 -18.13
CA ASP A 133 -15.98 -4.13 -17.62
C ASP A 133 -15.77 -3.73 -16.16
N VAL A 134 -15.18 -4.62 -15.35
CA VAL A 134 -15.02 -4.43 -13.90
C VAL A 134 -13.60 -4.80 -13.47
N GLY A 135 -13.06 -4.05 -12.50
CA GLY A 135 -11.80 -4.37 -11.84
C GLY A 135 -11.97 -4.57 -10.35
N PHE A 136 -11.31 -5.59 -9.81
CA PHE A 136 -11.24 -5.85 -8.36
C PHE A 136 -9.80 -5.96 -7.91
N ALA A 137 -9.44 -5.26 -6.84
CA ALA A 137 -8.16 -5.44 -6.16
C ALA A 137 -8.33 -5.27 -4.65
N ASN A 138 -7.39 -5.78 -3.86
CA ASN A 138 -7.42 -5.55 -2.42
C ASN A 138 -6.73 -4.23 -2.07
N PHE A 139 -7.33 -3.45 -1.16
CA PHE A 139 -6.68 -2.22 -0.64
C PHE A 139 -5.34 -2.54 0.03
N GLY A 140 -5.20 -3.72 0.63
CA GLY A 140 -3.94 -4.19 1.19
C GLY A 140 -2.82 -4.34 0.16
N GLY A 141 -3.13 -4.36 -1.14
CA GLY A 141 -2.16 -4.34 -2.23
C GLY A 141 -1.50 -2.98 -2.45
N ILE A 142 -2.14 -1.88 -2.03
CA ILE A 142 -1.60 -0.50 -2.07
C ILE A 142 -0.93 -0.22 -0.73
N ARG A 143 0.40 -0.04 -0.73
CA ARG A 143 1.18 -0.06 0.52
C ARG A 143 1.63 1.29 1.03
N VAL A 144 1.79 2.26 0.13
CA VAL A 144 2.14 3.64 0.45
C VAL A 144 1.29 4.58 -0.40
N ASP A 145 1.12 5.80 0.10
CA ASP A 145 0.41 6.86 -0.61
C ASP A 145 1.21 7.41 -1.79
N MET A 146 0.54 8.01 -2.77
CA MET A 146 1.21 8.76 -3.83
C MET A 146 1.65 10.12 -3.29
N PRO A 147 2.94 10.48 -3.37
CA PRO A 147 3.40 11.79 -2.96
C PRO A 147 2.93 12.88 -3.93
N LYS A 148 2.84 14.12 -3.43
CA LYS A 148 2.78 15.30 -4.30
C LYS A 148 4.18 15.65 -4.81
N GLY A 149 4.29 16.06 -6.07
CA GLY A 149 5.54 16.44 -6.71
C GLY A 149 6.19 15.28 -7.44
N ASP A 150 7.52 15.25 -7.45
CA ASP A 150 8.28 14.19 -8.10
C ASP A 150 7.96 12.82 -7.48
N VAL A 151 7.65 11.87 -8.36
CA VAL A 151 7.37 10.47 -8.03
C VAL A 151 8.59 9.65 -8.42
N LEU A 152 9.19 8.98 -7.44
CA LEU A 152 10.35 8.13 -7.66
C LEU A 152 9.94 6.73 -8.12
N LEU A 153 10.85 6.02 -8.78
CA LEU A 153 10.66 4.58 -9.04
C LEU A 153 10.43 3.80 -7.74
N ASP A 154 11.15 4.17 -6.67
CA ASP A 154 10.98 3.64 -5.32
C ASP A 154 9.57 3.82 -4.78
N ASP A 155 8.89 4.93 -5.11
CA ASP A 155 7.50 5.16 -4.69
C ASP A 155 6.56 4.15 -5.33
N ILE A 156 6.69 3.90 -6.63
CA ILE A 156 5.86 2.94 -7.36
C ILE A 156 6.13 1.49 -6.91
N ILE A 157 7.40 1.13 -6.73
CA ILE A 157 7.79 -0.21 -6.24
C ILE A 157 7.31 -0.40 -4.81
N SER A 158 7.49 0.59 -3.95
CA SER A 158 7.03 0.55 -2.56
C SER A 158 5.52 0.49 -2.48
N MET A 159 4.80 1.13 -3.41
CA MET A 159 3.34 1.14 -3.47
C MET A 159 2.77 -0.22 -3.87
N PHE A 160 3.41 -0.90 -4.82
CA PHE A 160 3.02 -2.23 -5.32
C PHE A 160 4.15 -3.26 -5.20
N PRO A 161 4.58 -3.62 -3.97
CA PRO A 161 5.79 -4.42 -3.77
C PRO A 161 5.56 -5.92 -3.98
N PHE A 162 4.30 -6.34 -4.09
CA PHE A 162 3.95 -7.74 -4.25
C PHE A 162 4.05 -8.15 -5.72
N LYS A 163 4.59 -9.35 -5.94
CA LYS A 163 4.65 -10.00 -7.25
C LYS A 163 3.31 -10.62 -7.65
N ASN A 164 2.22 -9.88 -7.41
CA ASN A 164 0.90 -10.30 -7.83
C ASN A 164 0.80 -10.18 -9.35
N LYS A 165 0.26 -11.22 -9.99
CA LYS A 165 0.02 -11.25 -11.42
C LYS A 165 -1.34 -10.64 -11.77
N LEU A 166 -1.40 -9.92 -12.90
CA LEU A 166 -2.64 -9.44 -13.46
C LEU A 166 -3.45 -10.61 -14.03
N CYS A 167 -4.75 -10.64 -13.75
CA CYS A 167 -5.63 -11.74 -14.14
C CYS A 167 -6.86 -11.22 -14.88
N TYR A 168 -7.28 -11.94 -15.91
CA TYR A 168 -8.54 -11.75 -16.59
C TYR A 168 -9.50 -12.89 -16.27
N LEU A 169 -10.78 -12.58 -16.10
CA LEU A 169 -11.85 -13.55 -15.88
C LEU A 169 -13.09 -13.18 -16.69
N GLU A 170 -13.89 -14.18 -17.01
CA GLU A 170 -15.27 -14.02 -17.45
C GLU A 170 -16.21 -14.48 -16.35
N LEU A 171 -17.03 -13.56 -15.82
CA LEU A 171 -17.96 -13.82 -14.72
C LEU A 171 -19.38 -13.45 -15.13
N LYS A 172 -20.36 -14.23 -14.65
CA LYS A 172 -21.76 -13.81 -14.72
C LYS A 172 -22.00 -12.64 -13.77
N GLY A 173 -22.95 -11.78 -14.11
CA GLY A 173 -23.35 -10.68 -13.23
C GLY A 173 -23.82 -11.15 -11.86
N SER A 174 -24.41 -12.35 -11.77
CA SER A 174 -24.78 -12.97 -10.50
C SER A 174 -23.57 -13.19 -9.58
N ASP A 175 -22.43 -13.61 -10.13
CA ASP A 175 -21.21 -13.83 -9.35
C ASP A 175 -20.56 -12.51 -8.94
N ILE A 176 -20.58 -11.52 -9.83
CA ILE A 176 -20.15 -10.13 -9.52
C ILE A 176 -21.00 -9.57 -8.38
N ARG A 177 -22.33 -9.75 -8.42
CA ARG A 177 -23.24 -9.31 -7.36
C ARG A 177 -22.87 -9.90 -6.02
N VAL A 178 -22.61 -11.21 -5.95
CA VAL A 178 -22.21 -11.90 -4.71
C VAL A 178 -20.92 -11.30 -4.14
N ILE A 179 -19.93 -11.00 -4.99
CA ILE A 179 -18.67 -10.36 -4.57
C ILE A 179 -18.95 -8.96 -3.99
N LEU A 180 -19.76 -8.14 -4.67
CA LEU A 180 -20.12 -6.80 -4.23
C LEU A 180 -20.95 -6.82 -2.93
N GLU A 181 -21.84 -7.79 -2.77
CA GLU A 181 -22.61 -8.00 -1.54
C GLU A 181 -21.73 -8.41 -0.36
N GLN A 182 -20.68 -9.22 -0.60
CA GLN A 182 -19.69 -9.55 0.42
C GLN A 182 -18.90 -8.29 0.83
N MET A 183 -18.43 -7.50 -0.14
CA MET A 183 -17.74 -6.23 0.13
C MET A 183 -18.60 -5.24 0.91
N ALA A 184 -19.89 -5.12 0.56
CA ALA A 184 -20.83 -4.26 1.26
C ALA A 184 -21.02 -4.70 2.72
N ARG A 185 -21.11 -6.01 2.98
CA ARG A 185 -21.31 -6.59 4.32
C ARG A 185 -20.09 -6.48 5.22
N GLU A 186 -18.92 -6.65 4.66
CA GLU A 186 -17.66 -6.65 5.39
C GLU A 186 -17.00 -5.27 5.32
N TYR A 187 -16.23 -5.02 4.26
CA TYR A 187 -15.63 -3.74 3.96
C TYR A 187 -15.25 -3.69 2.47
N TRP A 188 -15.48 -2.53 1.86
CA TRP A 188 -15.21 -2.28 0.44
C TRP A 188 -13.74 -2.43 0.11
N GLN A 189 -13.42 -3.34 -0.81
CA GLN A 189 -12.11 -3.45 -1.47
C GLN A 189 -11.99 -2.43 -2.62
N VAL A 190 -10.88 -2.45 -3.35
CA VAL A 190 -10.72 -1.59 -4.53
C VAL A 190 -11.61 -2.13 -5.65
N VAL A 191 -12.46 -1.27 -6.20
CA VAL A 191 -13.44 -1.62 -7.23
C VAL A 191 -13.43 -0.54 -8.30
N GLY A 192 -13.43 -0.94 -9.58
CA GLY A 192 -13.49 -0.04 -10.73
C GLY A 192 -14.46 -0.52 -11.79
N GLY A 193 -14.99 0.40 -12.61
CA GLY A 193 -15.93 0.09 -13.70
C GLY A 193 -17.37 -0.23 -13.25
N VAL A 194 -17.64 -0.19 -11.94
CA VAL A 194 -18.98 -0.37 -11.37
C VAL A 194 -19.28 0.71 -10.34
N ARG A 195 -20.50 1.24 -10.38
CA ARG A 195 -21.04 2.17 -9.39
C ARG A 195 -21.95 1.41 -8.42
N CYS A 196 -21.60 1.40 -7.15
CA CYS A 196 -22.32 0.67 -6.11
C CYS A 196 -22.95 1.64 -5.11
N VAL A 197 -24.14 1.28 -4.61
CA VAL A 197 -24.76 1.94 -3.46
C VAL A 197 -25.06 0.88 -2.42
N SER A 198 -24.58 1.06 -1.19
CA SER A 198 -24.91 0.20 -0.05
C SER A 198 -25.47 1.01 1.11
N ASP A 199 -26.29 0.36 1.95
CA ASP A 199 -26.74 0.95 3.20
C ASP A 199 -25.70 0.81 4.33
N LYS A 200 -25.99 1.41 5.49
CA LYS A 200 -25.12 1.35 6.67
C LYS A 200 -25.07 -0.02 7.34
N ASN A 201 -25.98 -0.93 6.98
CA ASN A 201 -26.03 -2.30 7.50
C ASN A 201 -25.26 -3.28 6.61
N GLY A 202 -24.62 -2.77 5.56
CA GLY A 202 -23.84 -3.56 4.62
C GLY A 202 -24.68 -4.30 3.58
N LYS A 203 -25.91 -3.82 3.31
CA LYS A 203 -26.73 -4.32 2.22
C LYS A 203 -26.42 -3.56 0.93
N LEU A 204 -26.10 -4.28 -0.15
CA LEU A 204 -26.02 -3.71 -1.49
C LEU A 204 -27.44 -3.32 -1.97
N LEU A 205 -27.63 -2.04 -2.30
CA LEU A 205 -28.90 -1.49 -2.79
C LEU A 205 -28.94 -1.44 -4.32
N SER A 206 -27.83 -1.07 -4.95
CA SER A 206 -27.70 -1.07 -6.40
C SER A 206 -26.25 -1.26 -6.83
N ALA A 207 -26.08 -1.79 -8.05
CA ALA A 207 -24.82 -1.89 -8.77
C ALA A 207 -25.08 -1.58 -10.25
N GLU A 208 -24.29 -0.68 -10.84
CA GLU A 208 -24.42 -0.26 -12.23
C GLU A 208 -23.07 -0.43 -12.94
N ILE A 209 -23.04 -1.12 -14.08
CA ILE A 209 -21.85 -1.29 -14.93
C ILE A 209 -22.11 -0.58 -16.26
N GLY A 210 -21.25 0.37 -16.62
CA GLY A 210 -21.42 1.18 -17.83
C GLY A 210 -22.73 1.98 -17.85
N GLY A 211 -23.22 2.39 -16.67
CA GLY A 211 -24.46 3.15 -16.51
C GLY A 211 -25.75 2.33 -16.66
N GLN A 212 -25.65 1.01 -16.77
CA GLN A 212 -26.80 0.09 -16.77
C GLN A 212 -26.82 -0.72 -15.48
N PRO A 213 -28.01 -1.04 -14.92
CA PRO A 213 -28.10 -1.97 -13.79
C PRO A 213 -27.36 -3.28 -14.08
N LEU A 214 -26.69 -3.81 -13.05
CA LEU A 214 -26.04 -5.12 -13.12
C LEU A 214 -27.07 -6.20 -13.50
N ASP A 215 -26.81 -6.87 -14.62
CA ASP A 215 -27.63 -7.94 -15.17
C ASP A 215 -27.02 -9.29 -14.78
N ASP A 216 -27.77 -10.09 -14.02
CA ASP A 216 -27.26 -11.32 -13.42
C ASP A 216 -26.93 -12.40 -14.45
N ASP A 217 -27.60 -12.41 -15.60
CA ASP A 217 -27.43 -13.41 -16.65
C ASP A 217 -26.34 -13.04 -17.66
N LYS A 218 -25.95 -11.76 -17.70
CA LYS A 218 -24.91 -11.26 -18.60
C LYS A 218 -23.52 -11.67 -18.12
N VAL A 219 -22.65 -11.99 -19.08
CA VAL A 219 -21.21 -12.22 -18.83
C VAL A 219 -20.45 -10.90 -18.98
N TYR A 220 -19.57 -10.64 -18.02
CA TYR A 220 -18.72 -9.46 -17.97
C TYR A 220 -17.25 -9.86 -17.95
N GLY A 221 -16.41 -9.07 -18.60
CA GLY A 221 -14.97 -9.19 -18.47
C GLY A 221 -14.53 -8.56 -17.15
N VAL A 222 -13.78 -9.30 -16.34
CA VAL A 222 -13.33 -8.86 -15.03
C VAL A 222 -11.81 -8.95 -14.96
N THR A 223 -11.16 -7.92 -14.43
CA THR A 223 -9.75 -7.96 -14.08
C THR A 223 -9.54 -8.03 -12.58
N THR A 224 -8.52 -8.76 -12.15
CA THR A 224 -8.10 -8.80 -10.75
C THR A 224 -6.63 -9.18 -10.60
N VAL A 225 -6.20 -9.41 -9.37
CA VAL A 225 -4.88 -9.93 -9.03
C VAL A 225 -4.96 -11.40 -8.60
N ASP A 226 -3.93 -12.18 -8.92
CA ASP A 226 -3.86 -13.62 -8.60
C ASP A 226 -4.10 -13.95 -7.12
N PHE A 227 -3.68 -13.05 -6.21
CA PHE A 227 -3.96 -13.15 -4.78
C PHE A 227 -5.44 -13.36 -4.45
N LEU A 228 -6.37 -12.72 -5.17
CA LEU A 228 -7.81 -12.77 -4.90
C LEU A 228 -8.55 -13.92 -5.61
N LEU A 229 -7.86 -14.69 -6.46
CA LEU A 229 -8.53 -15.75 -7.23
C LEU A 229 -9.08 -16.85 -6.32
N ASN A 230 -8.28 -17.29 -5.33
CA ASN A 230 -8.51 -18.53 -4.58
C ASN A 230 -8.49 -18.36 -3.05
N GLY A 231 -8.82 -17.18 -2.52
CA GLY A 231 -9.02 -16.98 -1.08
C GLY A 231 -8.32 -15.79 -0.44
N GLY A 232 -7.53 -15.00 -1.19
CA GLY A 232 -6.90 -13.79 -0.65
C GLY A 232 -7.94 -12.82 -0.08
N ASP A 233 -7.66 -12.29 1.11
CA ASP A 233 -8.59 -11.46 1.90
C ASP A 233 -10.01 -12.06 2.07
N GLY A 234 -10.17 -13.39 1.95
CA GLY A 234 -11.47 -14.05 2.04
C GLY A 234 -12.27 -14.04 0.73
N TYR A 235 -11.69 -13.57 -0.38
CA TYR A 235 -12.32 -13.57 -1.70
C TYR A 235 -11.84 -14.74 -2.55
N SER A 236 -12.78 -15.44 -3.18
CA SER A 236 -12.50 -16.49 -4.17
C SER A 236 -13.12 -16.10 -5.50
N ILE A 237 -12.58 -15.05 -6.12
CA ILE A 237 -13.17 -14.42 -7.32
C ILE A 237 -13.29 -15.41 -8.48
N ALA A 238 -12.38 -16.39 -8.56
CA ALA A 238 -12.36 -17.37 -9.65
C ALA A 238 -13.35 -18.53 -9.47
N LYS A 239 -14.05 -18.65 -8.33
CA LYS A 239 -14.81 -19.85 -7.95
C LYS A 239 -15.80 -20.34 -9.02
N ASN A 240 -16.51 -19.41 -9.66
CA ASN A 240 -17.52 -19.69 -10.68
C ASN A 240 -17.17 -19.06 -12.05
N ALA A 241 -15.89 -18.70 -12.26
CA ALA A 241 -15.48 -18.08 -13.50
C ALA A 241 -15.63 -19.02 -14.70
N LEU A 242 -16.15 -18.47 -15.81
CA LEU A 242 -16.33 -19.18 -17.07
C LEU A 242 -15.01 -19.32 -17.83
N ASP A 243 -14.15 -18.32 -17.69
CA ASP A 243 -12.77 -18.29 -18.19
C ASP A 243 -11.89 -17.63 -17.14
N VAL A 244 -10.65 -18.11 -16.99
CA VAL A 244 -9.63 -17.54 -16.11
C VAL A 244 -8.29 -17.56 -16.83
N LYS A 245 -7.71 -16.38 -17.00
CA LYS A 245 -6.40 -16.20 -17.59
C LYS A 245 -5.50 -15.40 -16.65
N VAL A 246 -4.54 -16.08 -16.03
CA VAL A 246 -3.44 -15.44 -15.30
C VAL A 246 -2.42 -14.97 -16.32
N LEU A 247 -2.21 -13.66 -16.42
CA LEU A 247 -1.23 -13.08 -17.35
C LEU A 247 0.17 -13.21 -16.75
N ASP A 248 1.17 -13.44 -17.58
CA ASP A 248 2.56 -13.50 -17.13
C ASP A 248 3.18 -12.10 -17.03
N VAL A 249 2.51 -11.23 -16.28
CA VAL A 249 2.92 -9.86 -16.01
C VAL A 249 2.56 -9.49 -14.57
N TYR A 250 3.48 -8.86 -13.86
CA TYR A 250 3.22 -8.37 -12.52
C TYR A 250 2.51 -7.01 -12.54
N VAL A 251 1.76 -6.72 -11.50
CA VAL A 251 1.06 -5.42 -11.35
C VAL A 251 2.02 -4.23 -11.52
N VAL A 252 3.21 -4.28 -10.92
CA VAL A 252 4.19 -3.18 -11.04
C VAL A 252 4.68 -2.98 -12.48
N ASP A 253 4.79 -4.06 -13.25
CA ASP A 253 5.22 -4.03 -14.66
C ASP A 253 4.13 -3.50 -15.59
N VAL A 254 2.88 -3.42 -15.09
CA VAL A 254 1.75 -2.80 -15.79
C VAL A 254 1.66 -1.32 -15.43
N VAL A 255 1.80 -0.99 -14.15
CA VAL A 255 1.67 0.39 -13.66
C VAL A 255 2.82 1.27 -14.13
N LEU A 256 4.07 0.78 -14.05
CA LEU A 256 5.24 1.62 -14.30
C LEU A 256 5.33 2.13 -15.76
N PRO A 257 5.10 1.31 -16.80
CA PRO A 257 5.06 1.81 -18.17
C PRO A 257 3.94 2.81 -18.40
N TYR A 258 2.78 2.63 -17.76
CA TYR A 258 1.66 3.58 -17.86
C TYR A 258 2.02 4.95 -17.26
N VAL A 259 2.60 4.96 -16.06
CA VAL A 259 3.11 6.16 -15.39
C VAL A 259 4.11 6.91 -16.27
N LYS A 260 5.10 6.19 -16.82
CA LYS A 260 6.11 6.77 -17.72
C LYS A 260 5.49 7.32 -19.00
N LYS A 261 4.47 6.66 -19.54
CA LYS A 261 3.74 7.12 -20.73
C LYS A 261 3.01 8.43 -20.47
N LEU A 262 2.28 8.55 -19.35
CA LEU A 262 1.61 9.80 -18.98
C LEU A 262 2.61 10.96 -18.87
N THR A 263 3.74 10.71 -18.24
CA THR A 263 4.81 11.71 -18.09
C THR A 263 5.39 12.13 -19.45
N ALA A 264 5.62 11.18 -20.36
CA ALA A 264 6.09 11.47 -21.72
C ALA A 264 5.05 12.27 -22.54
N GLU A 265 3.76 12.11 -22.23
CA GLU A 265 2.67 12.89 -22.82
C GLU A 265 2.46 14.26 -22.14
N GLY A 266 3.27 14.60 -21.11
CA GLY A 266 3.14 15.83 -20.34
C GLY A 266 1.89 15.88 -19.47
N LYS A 267 1.28 14.71 -19.19
CA LYS A 267 0.12 14.59 -18.32
C LYS A 267 0.55 14.44 -16.86
N PRO A 268 -0.25 14.98 -15.92
CA PRO A 268 -0.07 14.73 -14.50
C PRO A 268 -0.29 13.25 -14.13
#